data_AF-A0A524FRQ0-F1
#
_entry.id   AF-A0A524FRQ0-F1
#
_cell.length_a   1.000
_cell.length_b   1.000
_cell.length_c   1.000
_cell.angle_alpha   90.00
_cell.angle_beta   90.00
_cell.angle_gamma   90.00
#
_symmetry.space_group_name_H-M   'P 1'
#
loop_
_entity.id
_entity.type
_entity.pdbx_description
1 polymer ?
#
loop_
_entity_poly.entity_id
_entity_poly.type
_entity_poly.pdbx_seq_one_letter_code
_entity_poly.pdbx_strand_id
1 'polypeptide(L)'
;MIKMGDVLSVRMDKELEKRLAFLMEKRKIVDKSSYVRQLIDRSLSYDLLDYLAEEVAARHISIWKAASIADIPLRAMMKELAKRNISMYDEQALAEDLIFAEGK
;
A
#
# COMPACT_ATOMS: atom_id res chain seq x y z
N MET A 1 20.61 9.12 17.97
CA MET A 1 21.18 8.54 16.73
C MET A 1 20.11 8.57 15.66
N ILE A 2 20.30 9.34 14.59
CA ILE A 2 19.41 9.27 13.42
C ILE A 2 19.77 7.95 12.72
N LYS A 3 18.84 6.98 12.69
CA LYS A 3 19.04 5.75 11.89
C LYS A 3 19.27 6.18 10.44
N MET A 4 20.47 5.96 9.93
CA MET A 4 20.76 6.07 8.50
C MET A 4 19.89 5.00 7.81
N GLY A 5 19.08 5.42 6.83
CA GLY A 5 18.23 4.48 6.09
C GLY A 5 19.08 3.47 5.32
N ASP A 6 18.53 2.27 5.11
CA ASP A 6 19.20 1.22 4.33
C ASP A 6 19.31 1.62 2.85
N VAL A 7 20.41 1.22 2.20
CA VAL A 7 20.69 1.57 0.80
C VAL A 7 20.30 0.40 -0.11
N LEU A 8 19.35 0.65 -1.01
CA LEU A 8 18.98 -0.26 -2.10
C LEU A 8 19.76 0.10 -3.38
N SER A 9 20.53 -0.84 -3.92
CA SER A 9 21.21 -0.69 -5.22
C SER A 9 20.54 -1.58 -6.26
N VAL A 10 20.00 -0.98 -7.32
CA VAL A 10 19.31 -1.68 -8.41
C VAL A 10 19.84 -1.20 -9.76
N ARG A 11 19.98 -2.13 -10.71
CA ARG A 11 20.33 -1.80 -12.09
C ARG A 11 19.08 -1.36 -12.83
N MET A 12 19.11 -0.16 -13.41
CA MET A 12 18.04 0.36 -14.25
C MET A 12 18.41 0.16 -15.72
N ASP A 13 17.46 -0.33 -16.52
CA ASP A 13 17.64 -0.34 -17.96
C ASP A 13 17.55 1.10 -18.54
N LYS A 14 17.95 1.24 -19.81
CA LYS A 14 17.98 2.54 -20.50
C LYS A 14 16.60 3.17 -20.66
N GLU A 15 15.56 2.37 -20.78
CA GLU A 15 14.20 2.86 -21.03
C GLU A 15 13.58 3.43 -19.74
N LEU A 16 13.76 2.73 -18.61
CA LEU A 16 13.36 3.19 -17.29
C LEU A 16 14.10 4.46 -16.90
N GLU A 17 15.42 4.52 -17.14
CA GLU A 17 16.22 5.72 -16.89
C GLU A 17 15.72 6.92 -17.71
N LYS A 18 15.41 6.70 -18.99
CA LYS A 18 14.88 7.73 -19.88
C LYS A 18 13.55 8.29 -19.39
N ARG A 19 12.61 7.42 -18.96
CA ARG A 19 11.32 7.83 -18.40
C ARG A 19 11.48 8.62 -17.11
N LEU A 20 12.39 8.17 -16.23
CA LEU A 20 12.68 8.86 -14.98
C LEU A 20 13.26 10.25 -15.21
N ALA A 21 14.28 10.35 -16.09
CA ALA A 21 14.91 11.63 -16.42
C ALA A 21 13.90 12.62 -17.02
N PHE A 22 13.03 12.16 -17.94
CA PHE A 22 11.96 12.99 -18.50
C PHE A 22 11.03 13.54 -17.42
N LEU A 23 10.57 12.69 -16.49
CA LEU A 23 9.69 13.14 -15.41
C LEU A 23 10.39 14.11 -14.45
N MET A 24 11.66 13.86 -14.13
CA MET A 24 12.45 14.75 -13.28
C MET A 24 12.59 16.13 -13.90
N GLU A 25 12.90 16.21 -15.20
CA GLU A 25 12.99 17.47 -15.94
C GLU A 25 11.65 18.22 -15.92
N LYS A 26 10.55 17.56 -16.31
CA LYS A 26 9.23 18.21 -16.40
C LYS A 26 8.67 18.66 -15.06
N ARG A 27 9.00 17.94 -13.98
CA ARG A 27 8.55 18.28 -12.61
C ARG A 27 9.59 19.09 -11.83
N LYS A 28 10.70 19.51 -12.46
CA LYS A 28 11.81 20.26 -11.84
C LYS A 28 12.36 19.59 -10.58
N ILE A 29 12.47 18.26 -10.62
CA ILE A 29 12.97 17.44 -9.52
C ILE A 29 14.48 17.35 -9.64
N VAL A 30 15.18 17.73 -8.56
CA VAL A 30 16.64 17.76 -8.53
C VAL A 30 17.23 16.46 -7.99
N ASP A 31 16.63 15.90 -6.93
CA ASP A 31 17.15 14.69 -6.28
C ASP A 31 16.47 13.42 -6.80
N LYS A 32 17.23 12.63 -7.57
CA LYS A 32 16.81 11.34 -8.11
C LYS A 32 16.42 10.36 -7.00
N SER A 33 17.20 10.30 -5.93
CA SER A 33 17.02 9.31 -4.85
C SER A 33 15.75 9.57 -4.05
N SER A 34 15.47 10.82 -3.68
CA SER A 34 14.19 11.18 -3.05
C SER A 34 13.01 10.89 -3.95
N TYR A 35 13.11 11.19 -5.24
CA TYR A 35 12.00 10.96 -6.15
C TYR A 35 11.72 9.48 -6.38
N VAL A 36 12.76 8.67 -6.58
CA VAL A 36 12.62 7.21 -6.69
C VAL A 36 11.99 6.64 -5.41
N ARG A 37 12.41 7.09 -4.22
CA ARG A 37 11.78 6.66 -2.96
C ARG A 37 10.29 7.01 -2.90
N GLN A 38 9.89 8.21 -3.31
CA GLN A 38 8.46 8.59 -3.37
C GLN A 38 7.68 7.74 -4.37
N LEU A 39 8.27 7.41 -5.52
CA LEU A 39 7.63 6.55 -6.51
C LEU A 39 7.45 5.13 -5.97
N ILE A 40 8.47 4.58 -5.31
CA ILE A 40 8.43 3.26 -4.66
C ILE A 40 7.38 3.26 -3.56
N ASP A 41 7.40 4.22 -2.65
CA ASP A 41 6.46 4.32 -1.52
C ASP A 41 5.00 4.34 -1.99
N ARG A 42 4.71 5.17 -3.01
CA ARG A 42 3.39 5.22 -3.63
C ARG A 42 3.02 3.88 -4.26
N SER A 43 3.91 3.28 -5.04
CA SER A 43 3.64 2.01 -5.72
C SER A 43 3.41 0.88 -4.71
N LEU A 44 4.25 0.81 -3.68
CA LEU A 44 4.18 -0.20 -2.63
C LEU A 44 2.92 -0.07 -1.79
N SER A 45 2.47 1.17 -1.53
CA SER A 45 1.18 1.41 -0.85
C SER A 45 0.00 0.84 -1.65
N TYR A 46 0.00 1.00 -2.98
CA TYR A 46 -1.05 0.42 -3.82
C TYR A 46 -0.99 -1.11 -3.86
N ASP A 47 0.21 -1.66 -4.03
CA ASP A 47 0.45 -3.11 -4.06
C ASP A 47 0.04 -3.78 -2.73
N LEU A 48 0.36 -3.14 -1.60
CA LEU A 48 -0.09 -3.58 -0.27
C LEU A 48 -1.61 -3.59 -0.16
N LEU A 49 -2.30 -2.56 -0.66
CA LEU A 49 -3.76 -2.50 -0.64
C LEU A 49 -4.38 -3.56 -1.55
N ASP A 50 -3.77 -3.86 -2.69
CA ASP A 50 -4.21 -4.94 -3.58
C ASP A 50 -4.09 -6.30 -2.89
N TYR A 51 -2.93 -6.60 -2.29
CA TYR A 51 -2.72 -7.83 -1.53
C TYR A 51 -3.70 -7.97 -0.36
N LEU A 52 -3.86 -6.92 0.45
CA LEU A 52 -4.79 -6.95 1.60
C LEU A 52 -6.24 -7.11 1.16
N ALA A 53 -6.61 -6.56 0.00
CA ALA A 53 -7.92 -6.75 -0.57
C ALA A 53 -8.15 -8.21 -0.99
N GLU A 54 -7.16 -8.86 -1.59
CA GLU A 54 -7.21 -10.30 -1.91
C GLU A 54 -7.38 -11.15 -0.65
N GLU A 55 -6.64 -10.86 0.41
CA GLU A 55 -6.72 -11.60 1.68
C GLU A 55 -8.09 -11.43 2.36
N VAL A 56 -8.70 -10.24 2.28
CA VAL A 56 -10.08 -10.00 2.74
C VAL A 56 -11.06 -10.80 1.89
N ALA A 57 -10.92 -10.77 0.56
CA ALA A 57 -11.80 -11.51 -0.35
C ALA A 57 -11.73 -13.03 -0.12
N ALA A 58 -10.54 -13.54 0.23
CA ALA A 58 -10.30 -14.93 0.59
C ALA A 58 -10.76 -15.28 2.03
N ARG A 59 -11.23 -14.30 2.81
CA ARG A 59 -11.60 -14.44 4.23
C ARG A 59 -10.45 -14.94 5.12
N HIS A 60 -9.21 -14.57 4.78
CA HIS A 60 -8.05 -14.84 5.63
C HIS A 60 -7.91 -13.83 6.76
N ILE A 61 -8.33 -12.58 6.49
CA ILE A 61 -8.29 -11.48 7.45
C ILE A 61 -9.56 -10.64 7.36
N SER A 62 -9.92 -10.03 8.49
CA SER A 62 -11.03 -9.09 8.55
C SER A 62 -10.68 -7.74 7.91
N ILE A 63 -11.70 -6.93 7.58
CA ILE A 63 -11.49 -5.59 7.01
C ILE A 63 -10.75 -4.70 7.99
N TRP A 64 -11.09 -4.77 9.28
CA TRP A 64 -10.40 -3.97 10.29
C TRP A 64 -8.94 -4.40 10.44
N LYS A 65 -8.67 -5.70 10.40
CA LYS A 65 -7.28 -6.18 10.43
C LYS A 65 -6.49 -5.67 9.23
N ALA A 66 -7.06 -5.72 8.03
CA ALA A 66 -6.43 -5.17 6.83
C ALA A 66 -6.18 -3.66 6.95
N ALA A 67 -7.16 -2.89 7.44
CA ALA A 67 -7.02 -1.45 7.68
C ALA A 67 -5.89 -1.13 8.67
N SER A 68 -5.76 -1.95 9.72
CA SER A 68 -4.68 -1.82 10.71
C SER A 68 -3.31 -2.13 10.12
N ILE A 69 -3.19 -3.11 9.20
CA ILE A 69 -1.90 -3.42 8.55
C ILE A 69 -1.49 -2.30 7.60
N ALA A 70 -2.44 -1.75 6.86
CA ALA A 70 -2.22 -0.64 5.93
C ALA A 70 -2.07 0.74 6.63
N ASP A 71 -2.23 0.80 7.96
CA ASP A 71 -2.23 2.03 8.75
C ASP A 71 -3.20 3.10 8.20
N ILE A 72 -4.41 2.67 7.81
CA ILE A 72 -5.47 3.55 7.34
C ILE A 72 -6.75 3.38 8.17
N PRO A 73 -7.61 4.42 8.25
CA PRO A 73 -8.91 4.26 8.90
C PRO A 73 -9.75 3.17 8.23
N LEU A 74 -10.54 2.44 9.02
CA LEU A 74 -11.46 1.40 8.51
C LEU A 74 -12.29 1.88 7.31
N ARG A 75 -12.82 3.11 7.39
CA ARG A 75 -13.59 3.74 6.30
C ARG A 75 -12.79 3.86 5.00
N ALA A 76 -11.49 4.14 5.07
CA ALA A 76 -10.63 4.22 3.89
C ALA A 76 -10.43 2.82 3.30
N MET A 77 -10.18 1.80 4.12
CA MET A 77 -10.06 0.41 3.66
C MET A 77 -11.35 -0.07 2.97
N MET A 78 -12.52 0.21 3.56
CA MET A 78 -13.81 -0.12 2.94
C MET A 78 -13.98 0.53 1.56
N LYS A 79 -13.51 1.78 1.37
CA LYS A 79 -13.52 2.43 0.05
C LYS A 79 -12.58 1.72 -0.93
N GLU A 80 -11.41 1.26 -0.48
CA GLU A 80 -10.47 0.53 -1.32
C GLU A 80 -11.02 -0.83 -1.76
N LEU A 81 -11.73 -1.55 -0.88
CA LEU A 81 -12.42 -2.80 -1.21
C LEU A 81 -13.57 -2.57 -2.19
N ALA A 82 -14.36 -1.51 -1.99
CA ALA A 82 -15.46 -1.17 -2.89
C ALA A 82 -14.97 -0.85 -4.31
N LYS A 83 -13.84 -0.14 -4.46
CA LYS A 83 -13.22 0.11 -5.77
C LYS A 83 -12.81 -1.16 -6.50
N ARG A 84 -12.52 -2.23 -5.75
CA ARG A 84 -12.09 -3.55 -6.25
C ARG A 84 -13.25 -4.54 -6.37
N ASN A 85 -14.49 -4.10 -6.16
CA ASN A 85 -15.70 -4.93 -6.19
C ASN A 85 -15.68 -6.09 -5.20
N ILE A 86 -15.01 -5.93 -4.05
CA ILE A 86 -15.01 -6.93 -3.00
C ILE A 86 -16.22 -6.69 -2.09
N SER A 87 -16.99 -7.75 -1.83
CA SER A 87 -18.14 -7.70 -0.93
C SER A 87 -17.69 -7.26 0.46
N MET A 88 -18.33 -6.21 0.99
CA MET A 88 -17.84 -5.54 2.20
C MET A 88 -18.17 -6.29 3.49
N TYR A 89 -19.39 -6.82 3.66
CA TYR A 89 -19.72 -7.44 4.94
C TYR A 89 -20.70 -8.59 4.77
N ASP A 90 -20.38 -9.69 5.44
CA ASP A 90 -21.30 -10.72 5.87
C ASP A 90 -21.17 -10.91 7.40
N GLU A 91 -21.99 -11.79 7.99
CA GLU A 91 -21.96 -12.04 9.44
C GLU A 91 -20.61 -12.58 9.93
N GLN A 92 -19.88 -13.31 9.08
CA GLN A 92 -18.56 -13.85 9.42
C GLN A 92 -17.54 -12.72 9.55
N ALA A 93 -17.47 -11.82 8.57
CA ALA A 93 -16.56 -10.67 8.60
C ALA A 93 -16.82 -9.78 9.84
N LEU A 94 -18.08 -9.60 10.22
CA LEU A 94 -18.44 -8.86 11.44
C LEU A 94 -17.97 -9.58 12.71
N ALA A 95 -18.14 -10.90 12.80
CA ALA A 95 -17.67 -11.67 13.94
C ALA A 95 -16.14 -11.59 14.10
N GLU A 96 -15.39 -11.66 12.99
CA GLU A 96 -13.93 -11.51 12.98
C GLU A 96 -13.49 -10.12 13.44
N ASP A 97 -14.19 -9.06 13.00
CA ASP A 97 -13.92 -7.69 13.46
C ASP A 97 -14.20 -7.49 14.96
N LEU A 98 -15.24 -8.14 15.50
CA LEU A 98 -15.55 -8.10 16.93
C LEU A 98 -14.46 -8.80 17.76
N ILE A 99 -14.00 -9.98 17.31
CA ILE A 99 -12.88 -10.69 17.96
C ILE A 99 -11.61 -9.83 17.96
N PHE A 100 -11.30 -9.22 16.82
CA PHE A 100 -10.16 -8.31 16.70
C PHE A 100 -10.27 -7.10 17.63
N ALA A 101 -11.46 -6.48 17.72
CA ALA A 101 -11.72 -5.35 18.61
C ALA A 101 -11.60 -5.70 20.10
N GLU A 102 -11.93 -6.94 20.47
CA GLU A 102 -11.73 -7.48 21.82
C GLU A 102 -10.24 -7.73 22.16
N GLY A 103 -9.34 -7.61 21.18
CA GLY A 103 -7.90 -7.85 21.35
C GLY A 103 -7.55 -9.33 21.52
N LYS A 104 -8.39 -10.23 21.01
CA LYS A 104 -8.20 -11.68 21.04
C LYS A 104 -7.62 -12.22 19.74
#